data_AF-A0A1H0P350-F1
#
_entry.id   AF-A0A1H0P350-F1
#
_cell.length_a   1.000
_cell.length_b   1.000
_cell.length_c   1.000
_cell.angle_alpha   90.00
_cell.angle_beta   90.00
_cell.angle_gamma   90.00
#
_symmetry.space_group_name_H-M   'P 1'
#
loop_
_entity.id
_entity.type
_entity.pdbx_description
1 polymer ?
#
loop_
_entity_poly.entity_id
_entity_poly.type
_entity_poly.pdbx_seq_one_letter_code
_entity_poly.pdbx_strand_id
1 'polypeptide(L)'
;MMRFQTNFRLMAWAGIALLAAVAALSPPSHAADEWPTWDITFYVPYAPGGSTDPISRKYAELLEKQLKVKVIVENKPGASATIGTGAVIRATPDGYTIGLGSSRRAAFADAMAQESSL
;
A
#
# COMPACT_ATOMS: atom_id res chain seq x y z
N MET A 1 -60.58 -13.17 -23.04
CA MET A 1 -59.24 -13.80 -22.98
C MET A 1 -58.16 -12.72 -23.13
N MET A 2 -57.44 -12.41 -22.06
CA MET A 2 -56.38 -11.38 -21.98
C MET A 2 -55.13 -11.76 -22.81
N ARG A 3 -54.60 -10.83 -23.62
CA ARG A 3 -53.23 -10.87 -24.14
C ARG A 3 -52.38 -9.89 -23.32
N PHE A 4 -51.79 -10.37 -22.22
CA PHE A 4 -50.97 -9.62 -21.28
C PHE A 4 -49.46 -9.96 -21.40
N GLN A 5 -49.01 -10.36 -22.59
CA GLN A 5 -47.69 -11.00 -22.78
C GLN A 5 -46.63 -10.11 -23.47
N THR A 6 -47.01 -8.99 -24.09
CA THR A 6 -46.10 -8.26 -25.00
C THR A 6 -45.22 -7.20 -24.31
N ASN A 7 -45.69 -6.60 -23.21
CA ASN A 7 -45.01 -5.46 -22.57
C ASN A 7 -43.87 -5.88 -21.63
N PHE A 8 -43.87 -7.14 -21.17
CA PHE A 8 -42.86 -7.65 -20.25
C PHE A 8 -41.48 -7.78 -20.92
N ARG A 9 -41.45 -8.09 -22.22
CA ARG A 9 -40.21 -8.19 -22.99
C ARG A 9 -39.58 -6.82 -23.17
N LEU A 10 -40.34 -5.77 -23.50
CA LEU A 10 -39.78 -4.42 -23.68
C LEU A 10 -39.18 -3.84 -22.38
N MET A 11 -39.80 -4.10 -21.23
CA MET A 11 -39.25 -3.71 -19.92
C MET A 11 -37.95 -4.46 -19.56
N ALA A 12 -37.85 -5.75 -19.90
CA ALA A 12 -36.63 -6.53 -19.64
C ALA A 12 -35.43 -5.99 -20.44
N TRP A 13 -35.64 -5.53 -21.68
CA TRP A 13 -34.57 -4.99 -22.51
C TRP A 13 -34.14 -3.58 -22.08
N ALA A 14 -35.10 -2.76 -21.62
CA ALA A 14 -34.79 -1.45 -21.03
C ALA A 14 -33.95 -1.60 -19.74
N GLY A 15 -34.25 -2.61 -18.90
CA GLY A 15 -33.45 -2.90 -17.71
C GLY A 15 -32.02 -3.34 -18.03
N ILE A 16 -31.83 -4.17 -19.06
CA ILE A 16 -30.50 -4.62 -19.50
C ILE A 16 -29.67 -3.46 -20.06
N ALA A 17 -30.30 -2.57 -20.84
CA ALA A 17 -29.61 -1.40 -21.40
C ALA A 17 -29.14 -0.42 -20.31
N LEU A 18 -29.95 -0.22 -19.26
CA LEU A 18 -29.58 0.62 -18.13
C LEU A 18 -28.41 0.03 -17.32
N LEU A 19 -28.43 -1.29 -17.07
CA LEU A 19 -27.34 -1.99 -16.40
C LEU A 19 -26.02 -1.92 -17.17
N ALA A 20 -26.08 -2.07 -18.49
CA ALA A 20 -24.89 -1.95 -19.36
C ALA A 20 -24.32 -0.53 -19.36
N ALA A 21 -25.16 0.50 -19.35
CA ALA A 21 -24.73 1.90 -19.26
C ALA A 21 -24.04 2.20 -17.92
N VAL A 22 -24.55 1.68 -16.81
CA VAL A 22 -23.91 1.84 -15.48
C VAL A 22 -22.58 1.10 -15.41
N ALA A 23 -22.49 -0.10 -15.99
CA ALA A 23 -21.24 -0.85 -16.05
C ALA A 23 -20.15 -0.12 -16.86
N ALA A 24 -20.52 0.60 -17.92
CA ALA A 24 -19.60 1.37 -18.75
C ALA A 24 -19.04 2.65 -18.07
N LEU A 25 -19.64 3.11 -16.97
CA LEU A 25 -19.11 4.21 -16.15
C LEU A 25 -18.14 3.74 -15.06
N SER A 26 -17.93 2.42 -14.90
CA SER A 26 -16.94 1.92 -13.95
C SER A 26 -15.53 2.31 -14.41
N PRO A 27 -14.71 2.98 -13.57
CA PRO A 27 -13.32 3.22 -13.91
C PRO A 27 -12.63 1.88 -14.20
N PRO A 28 -11.71 1.82 -15.19
CA PRO A 28 -11.00 0.59 -15.50
C PRO A 28 -10.32 0.08 -14.24
N SER A 29 -10.65 -1.15 -13.83
CA SER A 29 -9.91 -1.83 -12.79
C SER A 29 -8.51 -2.11 -13.36
N HIS A 30 -7.50 -1.35 -12.92
CA HIS A 30 -6.13 -1.81 -13.07
C HIS A 30 -6.02 -3.04 -12.19
N ALA A 31 -5.79 -4.22 -12.80
CA ALA A 31 -5.29 -5.35 -12.04
C ALA A 31 -4.06 -4.85 -11.30
N ALA A 32 -4.07 -4.93 -9.96
CA ALA A 32 -2.90 -4.57 -9.19
C ALA A 32 -1.73 -5.39 -9.74
N ASP A 33 -0.67 -4.72 -10.21
CA ASP A 33 0.58 -5.41 -10.54
C ASP A 33 0.95 -6.31 -9.35
N GLU A 34 1.41 -7.54 -9.61
CA GLU A 34 1.79 -8.52 -8.57
C GLU A 34 2.94 -7.95 -7.73
N TRP A 35 2.60 -7.17 -6.69
CA TRP A 35 3.57 -6.68 -5.75
C TRP A 35 3.90 -7.77 -4.72
N PRO A 36 5.19 -8.00 -4.41
CA PRO A 36 6.40 -7.39 -4.96
C PRO A 36 7.05 -8.20 -6.11
N THR A 37 7.60 -7.51 -7.12
CA THR A 37 8.41 -8.12 -8.21
C THR A 37 9.92 -7.87 -8.08
N TRP A 38 10.32 -6.97 -7.19
CA TRP A 38 11.72 -6.60 -6.93
C TRP A 38 12.07 -6.70 -5.44
N ASP A 39 13.36 -6.63 -5.14
CA ASP A 39 13.86 -6.63 -3.78
C ASP A 39 13.37 -5.38 -3.01
N ILE A 40 12.99 -5.59 -1.75
CA ILE A 40 12.51 -4.54 -0.85
C ILE A 40 13.67 -4.04 0.00
N THR A 41 13.79 -2.73 0.16
CA THR A 41 14.74 -2.09 1.07
C THR A 41 14.08 -1.79 2.40
N PHE A 42 14.66 -2.26 3.50
CA PHE A 42 14.16 -2.05 4.86
C PHE A 42 15.11 -1.12 5.63
N TYR A 43 14.70 0.14 5.79
CA TYR A 43 15.45 1.16 6.52
C TYR A 43 15.29 1.03 8.03
N VAL A 44 16.43 0.86 8.71
CA VAL A 44 16.54 0.82 10.17
C VAL A 44 17.20 2.10 10.64
N PRO A 45 16.51 3.00 11.38
CA PRO A 45 17.03 4.33 11.70
C PRO A 45 18.00 4.33 12.89
N TYR A 46 18.69 3.21 13.12
CA TYR A 46 19.58 2.95 14.24
C TYR A 46 20.85 2.25 13.76
N ALA A 47 21.92 2.34 14.55
CA ALA A 47 23.21 1.74 14.21
C ALA A 47 23.12 0.21 14.07
N PRO A 48 23.92 -0.40 13.18
CA PRO A 48 24.04 -1.86 13.08
C PRO A 48 24.41 -2.48 14.44
N GLY A 49 23.81 -3.63 14.78
CA GLY A 49 24.03 -4.29 16.07
C GLY A 49 23.36 -3.63 17.28
N GLY A 50 22.66 -2.50 17.12
CA GLY A 50 21.81 -1.92 18.17
C GLY A 50 20.58 -2.80 18.47
N SER A 51 19.84 -2.50 19.53
CA SER A 51 18.72 -3.34 20.02
C SER A 51 17.63 -3.63 18.96
N THR A 52 17.45 -2.76 17.98
CA THR A 52 16.46 -2.92 16.91
C THR A 52 16.97 -3.67 15.68
N ASP A 53 18.29 -3.77 15.48
CA ASP A 53 18.88 -4.35 14.27
C ASP A 53 18.62 -5.87 14.17
N PRO A 54 18.83 -6.69 15.22
CA PRO A 54 18.49 -8.11 15.19
C PRO A 54 17.01 -8.37 14.91
N ILE A 55 16.13 -7.55 15.50
CA ILE A 55 14.68 -7.65 15.31
C ILE A 55 14.32 -7.31 13.86
N SER A 56 14.91 -6.27 13.29
CA SER A 56 14.67 -5.85 11.90
C SER A 56 15.13 -6.91 10.91
N ARG A 57 16.30 -7.52 11.15
CA ARG A 57 16.78 -8.66 10.35
C ARG A 57 15.85 -9.87 10.47
N LYS A 58 15.29 -10.11 11.65
CA LYS A 58 14.31 -11.18 11.81
C LYS A 58 13.03 -10.94 11.01
N TYR A 59 12.54 -9.70 10.99
CA TYR A 59 11.42 -9.33 10.14
C TYR A 59 11.73 -9.49 8.65
N ALA A 60 12.92 -9.06 8.22
CA ALA A 60 13.38 -9.26 6.84
C ALA A 60 13.31 -10.75 6.44
N GLU A 61 13.88 -11.66 7.24
CA GLU A 61 13.80 -13.10 6.97
C GLU A 61 12.37 -13.64 6.84
N LEU A 62 11.42 -13.12 7.64
CA LEU A 62 10.02 -13.54 7.60
C LEU A 62 9.33 -13.02 6.34
N LEU A 63 9.58 -11.76 5.99
CA LEU A 63 9.04 -11.14 4.79
C LEU A 63 9.58 -11.82 3.53
N GLU A 64 10.88 -12.14 3.47
CA GLU A 64 11.46 -12.90 2.36
C GLU A 64 10.77 -14.26 2.16
N LYS A 65 10.45 -14.95 3.26
CA LYS A 65 9.74 -16.24 3.20
C LYS A 65 8.32 -16.11 2.66
N GLN A 66 7.62 -15.02 2.96
CA GLN A 66 6.24 -14.81 2.53
C GLN A 66 6.17 -14.23 1.12
N LEU A 67 6.97 -13.21 0.84
CA LEU A 67 6.93 -12.41 -0.38
C LEU A 67 7.78 -12.99 -1.52
N LYS A 68 8.69 -13.92 -1.21
CA LYS A 68 9.58 -14.58 -2.19
C LYS A 68 10.53 -13.64 -2.94
N VAL A 69 10.68 -12.41 -2.46
CA VAL A 69 11.70 -11.43 -2.87
C VAL A 69 12.68 -11.20 -1.73
N LYS A 70 13.88 -10.64 -1.99
CA LYS A 70 14.80 -10.31 -0.89
C LYS A 70 14.34 -9.06 -0.14
N VAL A 71 14.71 -8.99 1.13
CA VAL A 71 14.48 -7.81 1.99
C VAL A 71 15.81 -7.35 2.56
N ILE A 72 16.35 -6.28 1.97
CA ILE A 72 17.68 -5.76 2.25
C ILE A 72 17.59 -4.79 3.43
N VAL A 73 18.17 -5.17 4.57
CA VAL A 73 18.25 -4.30 5.75
C VAL A 73 19.37 -3.27 5.58
N GLU A 74 19.01 -1.99 5.55
CA GLU A 74 19.95 -0.87 5.48
C GLU A 74 19.82 0.05 6.70
N ASN A 75 20.93 0.20 7.44
CA ASN A 75 20.97 1.04 8.64
C ASN A 75 21.23 2.50 8.27
N LYS A 76 20.32 3.41 8.66
CA LYS A 76 20.39 4.87 8.47
C LYS A 76 20.37 5.61 9.82
N PRO A 77 21.44 5.52 10.65
CA PRO A 77 21.47 6.13 11.97
C PRO A 77 21.56 7.67 11.93
N GLY A 78 21.23 8.31 13.06
CA GLY A 78 21.49 9.72 13.31
C GLY A 78 20.22 10.57 13.55
N ALA A 79 20.43 11.78 14.08
CA ALA A 79 19.39 12.75 14.47
C ALA A 79 18.23 12.10 15.26
N SER A 80 18.55 11.22 16.23
CA SER A 80 17.55 10.49 17.02
C SER A 80 16.56 9.67 16.18
N ALA A 81 16.99 9.08 15.05
CA ALA A 81 16.18 8.36 14.05
C ALA A 81 15.53 9.22 12.95
N THR A 82 15.60 10.56 13.03
CA THR A 82 14.97 11.45 12.03
C THR A 82 15.58 11.29 10.63
N ILE A 83 16.87 10.94 10.50
CA ILE A 83 17.51 10.71 9.19
C ILE A 83 16.88 9.51 8.49
N GLY A 84 16.82 8.35 9.17
CA GLY A 84 16.24 7.14 8.60
C GLY A 84 14.73 7.28 8.35
N THR A 85 13.98 7.89 9.27
CA THR A 85 12.56 8.18 9.03
C THR A 85 12.36 9.10 7.84
N GLY A 86 13.16 10.17 7.71
CA GLY A 86 13.09 11.07 6.56
C GLY A 86 13.46 10.39 5.24
N ALA A 87 14.35 9.40 5.26
CA ALA A 87 14.67 8.61 4.08
C ALA A 87 13.48 7.76 3.61
N VAL A 88 12.71 7.19 4.53
CA VAL A 88 11.47 6.44 4.21
C VAL A 88 10.39 7.39 3.68
N ILE A 89 10.19 8.53 4.33
CA ILE A 89 9.16 9.52 3.93
C ILE A 89 9.42 10.07 2.52
N ARG A 90 10.69 10.24 2.14
CA ARG A 90 11.08 10.75 0.81
C ARG A 90 11.22 9.67 -0.25
N ALA A 91 11.11 8.39 0.12
CA ALA A 91 11.18 7.31 -0.84
C ALA A 91 9.97 7.34 -1.78
N THR A 92 10.12 6.74 -2.96
CA THR A 92 8.98 6.53 -3.86
C THR A 92 7.90 5.73 -3.12
N PRO A 93 6.62 6.15 -3.14
CA PRO A 93 5.54 5.45 -2.47
C PRO A 93 5.07 4.21 -3.26
N ASP A 94 6.02 3.35 -3.65
CA ASP A 94 5.82 2.15 -4.47
C ASP A 94 5.82 0.85 -3.64
N GLY A 95 6.01 0.95 -2.33
CA GLY A 95 6.05 -0.18 -1.41
C GLY A 95 7.39 -0.94 -1.37
N TYR A 96 8.39 -0.55 -2.16
CA TYR A 96 9.72 -1.20 -2.16
C TYR A 96 10.67 -0.61 -1.13
N THR A 97 10.33 0.52 -0.52
CA THR A 97 11.05 1.06 0.64
C THR A 97 10.14 1.03 1.87
N ILE A 98 10.52 0.23 2.85
CA ILE A 98 9.83 0.14 4.14
C ILE A 98 10.75 0.61 5.27
N GLY A 99 10.15 1.09 6.35
CA GLY A 99 10.87 1.70 7.46
C GLY A 99 10.54 1.10 8.81
N LEU A 100 11.52 1.02 9.69
CA LEU A 100 11.26 0.67 11.09
C LEU A 100 10.64 1.89 11.78
N GLY A 101 9.33 1.81 12.04
CA GLY A 101 8.60 2.80 12.81
C GLY A 101 8.81 2.61 14.32
N SER A 102 8.74 3.71 15.07
CA SER A 102 8.49 3.66 16.51
C SER A 102 7.14 4.31 16.79
N SER A 103 6.37 3.75 17.73
CA SER A 103 5.01 4.22 18.08
C SER A 103 4.97 5.73 18.38
N ARG A 104 6.04 6.27 18.97
CA ARG A 104 6.15 7.72 19.24
C ARG A 104 6.30 8.58 17.99
N ARG A 105 6.94 8.10 16.92
CA ARG A 105 7.25 8.92 15.72
C ARG A 105 6.22 8.82 14.60
N ALA A 106 5.48 7.70 14.51
CA ALA A 106 4.35 7.60 13.60
C ALA A 106 3.30 8.69 13.90
N ALA A 107 3.04 8.94 15.19
CA ALA A 107 2.17 10.02 15.64
C ALA A 107 2.67 11.44 15.25
N PHE A 108 3.98 11.66 15.21
CA PHE A 108 4.54 12.94 14.72
C PHE A 108 4.39 13.08 13.20
N ALA A 109 4.52 12.01 12.43
CA ALA A 109 4.32 12.06 10.98
C ALA A 109 2.86 12.36 10.62
N ASP A 110 1.90 11.76 11.31
CA ASP A 110 0.47 12.09 11.16
C ASP A 110 0.19 13.56 11.54
N ALA A 111 0.78 14.05 12.64
CA ALA A 111 0.63 15.44 13.04
C ALA A 111 1.21 16.42 11.99
N MET A 112 2.38 16.12 11.43
CA MET A 112 2.99 16.93 10.37
C MET A 112 2.20 16.88 9.05
N ALA A 113 1.60 15.72 8.72
CA ALA A 113 0.75 15.57 7.54
C ALA A 113 -0.58 16.31 7.67
N GLN A 114 -1.10 16.44 8.89
CA GLN A 114 -2.27 17.29 9.18
C GLN A 114 -1.93 18.77 9.08
N GLU A 115 -0.74 19.19 9.50
CA GLU A 115 -0.35 20.60 9.50
C GLU A 115 -0.03 21.15 8.10
N SER A 116 0.43 20.32 7.16
CA SER A 116 0.64 20.71 5.76
C SER A 116 -0.65 20.78 4.92
N SER A 117 -1.80 20.41 5.51
CA SER A 117 -3.11 20.46 4.88
C SER A 117 -3.94 21.71 5.23
N LEU A 118 -3.34 22.64 5.99
CA LEU A 118 -3.86 23.98 6.33
C LEU A 118 -3.06 25.07 5.59
#